data_AF-J0LHQ0-F1
#
_entry.id   AF-J0LHQ0-F1
#
_cell.length_a   1.000
_cell.length_b   1.000
_cell.length_c   1.000
_cell.angle_alpha   90.00
_cell.angle_beta   90.00
_cell.angle_gamma   90.00
#
_symmetry.space_group_name_H-M   'P 1'
#
loop_
_entity.id
_entity.type
_entity.pdbx_description
1 polymer ?
#
loop_
_entity_poly.entity_id
_entity_poly.type
_entity_poly.pdbx_seq_one_letter_code
_entity_poly.pdbx_strand_id
1 'polypeptide(L)'
;MSSEPKQADIWAALQASSRRTRPVAVLKSSFTSSDELLVAGPSSDEKTAPRVNKYDLLCPREGCGSVILKAQVGKWVSLEPTPHPALPALPSESPDVDCWLVMPNPMAFENIGFSRAVPTTTPGVPKKKLLACAECDLGPLGWCFEGGSEYWLVSDRVGYRSA
;
A
#
# COMPACT_ATOMS: atom_id res chain seq x y z
N MET A 1 37.02 9.63 -22.45
CA MET A 1 37.34 10.71 -21.49
C MET A 1 36.13 10.89 -20.59
N SER A 2 36.12 10.19 -19.45
CA SER A 2 35.06 10.33 -18.45
C SER A 2 35.27 11.66 -17.73
N SER A 3 34.36 12.61 -17.94
CA SER A 3 34.40 13.90 -17.27
C SER A 3 33.83 13.72 -15.87
N GLU A 4 34.67 13.85 -14.85
CA GLU A 4 34.26 13.71 -13.45
C GLU A 4 33.32 14.88 -13.08
N PRO A 5 32.12 14.62 -12.54
CA PRO A 5 31.18 15.68 -12.18
C PRO A 5 31.78 16.55 -11.08
N LYS A 6 31.80 17.88 -11.30
CA LYS A 6 32.34 18.81 -10.31
C LYS A 6 31.41 18.85 -9.11
N GLN A 7 31.96 19.05 -7.91
CA GLN A 7 31.20 19.08 -6.64
C GLN A 7 29.99 20.04 -6.66
N ALA A 8 30.08 21.13 -7.44
CA ALA A 8 28.99 22.07 -7.66
C ALA A 8 27.78 21.45 -8.40
N ASP A 9 28.03 20.61 -9.40
CA ASP A 9 26.98 19.91 -10.16
C ASP A 9 26.24 18.91 -9.27
N ILE A 10 26.98 18.24 -8.36
CA ILE A 10 26.42 17.33 -7.36
C ILE A 10 25.52 18.09 -6.38
N TRP A 11 25.97 19.24 -5.87
CA TRP A 11 25.18 20.08 -4.97
C TRP A 11 23.91 20.63 -5.63
N ALA A 12 24.02 21.09 -6.89
CA ALA A 12 22.89 21.57 -7.67
C ALA A 12 21.86 20.45 -7.91
N ALA A 13 22.32 19.23 -8.23
CA ALA A 13 21.45 18.07 -8.42
C ALA A 13 20.71 17.67 -7.12
N LEU A 14 21.38 17.70 -5.97
CA LEU A 14 20.77 17.41 -4.67
C LEU A 14 19.71 18.46 -4.29
N GLN A 15 20.00 19.75 -4.50
CA GLN A 15 19.04 20.82 -4.25
C GLN A 15 17.82 20.75 -5.19
N ALA A 16 18.04 20.42 -6.46
CA ALA A 16 16.96 20.22 -7.42
C ALA A 16 16.08 19.01 -7.03
N SER A 17 16.68 17.92 -6.55
CA SER A 17 15.95 16.74 -6.09
C SER A 17 15.08 17.03 -4.85
N SER A 18 15.59 17.83 -3.90
CA SER A 18 14.85 18.23 -2.70
C SER A 18 13.64 19.13 -2.99
N ARG A 19 13.58 19.77 -4.18
CA ARG A 19 12.48 20.65 -4.60
C ARG A 19 11.41 19.93 -5.42
N ARG A 20 11.57 18.64 -5.72
CA ARG A 20 10.54 17.89 -6.46
C ARG A 20 9.26 17.86 -5.64
N THR A 21 8.17 18.27 -6.28
CA THR A 21 6.83 18.20 -5.69
C THR A 21 6.53 16.75 -5.34
N ARG A 22 6.23 16.47 -4.07
CA ARG A 22 5.81 15.14 -3.65
C ARG A 22 4.50 14.78 -4.37
N PRO A 23 4.33 13.53 -4.80
CA PRO A 23 3.09 13.11 -5.44
C PRO A 23 1.92 13.27 -4.45
N VAL A 24 0.80 13.77 -4.96
CA VAL A 24 -0.42 13.95 -4.17
C VAL A 24 -1.22 12.66 -4.20
N ALA A 25 -1.67 12.22 -3.03
CA ALA A 25 -2.44 11.01 -2.87
C ALA A 25 -3.94 11.32 -3.00
N VAL A 26 -4.64 10.63 -3.90
CA VAL A 26 -6.10 10.73 -4.06
C VAL A 26 -6.76 9.58 -3.32
N LEU A 27 -7.76 9.87 -2.47
CA LEU A 27 -8.44 8.84 -1.68
C LEU A 27 -9.43 8.05 -2.53
N LYS A 28 -9.71 6.80 -2.15
CA LYS A 28 -10.72 5.94 -2.82
C LYS A 28 -12.09 6.62 -2.94
N SER A 29 -12.49 7.41 -1.95
CA SER A 29 -13.75 8.18 -1.96
C SER A 29 -13.87 9.22 -3.07
N SER A 30 -12.77 9.57 -3.74
CA SER A 30 -12.78 10.49 -4.89
C SER A 30 -13.13 9.80 -6.20
N PHE A 31 -13.17 8.46 -6.23
CA PHE A 31 -13.55 7.67 -7.40
C PHE A 31 -15.03 7.29 -7.33
N THR A 32 -15.69 7.17 -8.48
CA THR A 32 -17.13 6.86 -8.53
C THR A 32 -17.40 5.38 -8.24
N SER A 33 -16.50 4.51 -8.69
CA SER A 33 -16.58 3.06 -8.48
C SER A 33 -15.20 2.46 -8.21
N SER A 34 -15.18 1.38 -7.41
CA SER A 34 -13.99 0.56 -7.20
C SER A 34 -13.40 0.03 -8.51
N ASP A 35 -14.21 -0.22 -9.55
CA ASP A 35 -13.72 -0.69 -10.86
C ASP A 35 -12.73 0.28 -11.53
N GLU A 36 -12.80 1.59 -11.24
CA GLU A 36 -11.86 2.57 -11.77
C GLU A 36 -10.42 2.37 -11.25
N LEU A 37 -10.29 1.67 -10.12
CA LEU A 37 -9.03 1.35 -9.47
C LEU A 37 -8.41 0.06 -9.99
N LEU A 38 -9.13 -0.70 -10.83
CA LEU A 38 -8.79 -2.05 -11.24
C LEU A 38 -8.34 -2.10 -12.70
N VAL A 39 -7.39 -2.98 -13.01
CA VAL A 39 -7.07 -3.43 -14.37
C VAL A 39 -6.92 -4.94 -14.40
N ALA A 40 -7.04 -5.54 -15.58
CA ALA A 40 -6.70 -6.94 -15.77
C ALA A 40 -5.19 -7.13 -15.55
N GLY A 41 -4.83 -8.04 -14.65
CA GLY A 41 -3.46 -8.45 -14.41
C GLY A 41 -2.95 -9.42 -15.48
N PRO A 42 -1.65 -9.72 -15.47
CA PRO A 42 -1.05 -10.65 -16.43
C PRO A 42 -1.59 -12.08 -16.22
N SER A 43 -2.33 -12.60 -17.19
CA SER A 43 -2.73 -14.01 -17.29
C SER A 43 -2.71 -14.48 -18.74
N SER A 44 -2.44 -15.77 -18.95
CA SER A 44 -2.52 -16.39 -20.28
C SER A 44 -3.96 -16.51 -20.78
N ASP A 45 -4.94 -16.48 -19.87
CA ASP A 45 -6.37 -16.55 -20.15
C ASP A 45 -7.06 -15.22 -19.75
N GLU A 46 -7.57 -14.50 -20.76
CA GLU A 46 -8.26 -13.21 -20.60
C GLU A 46 -9.52 -13.34 -19.71
N LYS A 47 -10.14 -14.52 -19.68
CA LYS A 47 -11.38 -14.79 -18.92
C LYS A 47 -11.17 -15.00 -17.41
N THR A 48 -9.93 -15.18 -16.97
CA THR A 48 -9.57 -15.48 -15.56
C THR A 48 -8.48 -14.53 -15.05
N ALA A 49 -8.26 -13.40 -15.72
CA ALA A 49 -7.25 -12.44 -15.31
C ALA A 49 -7.55 -11.89 -13.90
N PRO A 50 -6.58 -11.93 -12.96
CA PRO A 50 -6.79 -11.35 -11.65
C PRO A 50 -6.94 -9.83 -11.80
N ARG A 51 -7.86 -9.24 -11.03
CA ARG A 51 -7.97 -7.77 -10.97
C ARG A 51 -6.83 -7.23 -10.11
N VAL A 52 -6.03 -6.32 -10.66
CA VAL A 52 -4.89 -5.70 -9.98
C VAL A 52 -5.02 -4.18 -9.93
N ASN A 53 -4.26 -3.54 -9.05
CA ASN A 53 -4.31 -2.08 -8.90
C ASN A 53 -3.85 -1.35 -10.15
N LYS A 54 -4.66 -0.40 -10.63
CA LYS A 54 -4.35 0.45 -11.77
C LYS A 54 -3.26 1.48 -11.48
N TYR A 55 -3.26 2.03 -10.27
CA TYR A 55 -2.40 3.13 -9.86
C TYR A 55 -1.36 2.70 -8.82
N ASP A 56 -0.24 3.43 -8.75
CA ASP A 56 0.66 3.37 -7.60
C ASP A 56 -0.12 3.74 -6.33
N LEU A 57 0.06 2.95 -5.26
CA LEU A 57 -0.50 3.22 -3.95
C LEU A 57 0.48 4.08 -3.16
N LEU A 58 -0.02 5.16 -2.59
CA LEU A 58 0.72 6.15 -1.82
C LEU A 58 0.25 6.14 -0.35
N CYS A 59 1.10 6.68 0.53
CA CYS A 59 0.68 7.05 1.87
C CYS A 59 -0.43 8.13 1.78
N PRO A 60 -1.57 7.96 2.47
CA PRO A 60 -2.68 8.91 2.39
C PRO A 60 -2.43 10.22 3.17
N ARG A 61 -1.34 10.30 3.96
CA ARG A 61 -0.99 11.52 4.69
C ARG A 61 -0.64 12.64 3.71
N GLU A 62 -1.33 13.76 3.82
CA GLU A 62 -1.01 14.97 3.08
C GLU A 62 0.46 15.36 3.30
N GLY A 63 1.18 15.63 2.21
CA GLY A 63 2.59 15.99 2.24
C GLY A 63 3.57 14.84 2.43
N CYS A 64 3.13 13.60 2.70
CA CYS A 64 4.03 12.44 2.74
C CYS A 64 4.37 11.93 1.34
N GLY A 65 3.40 11.51 0.53
CA GLY A 65 3.66 11.06 -0.84
C GLY A 65 4.58 9.82 -0.97
N SER A 66 4.88 9.12 0.14
CA SER A 66 5.62 7.86 0.14
C SER A 66 4.90 6.84 -0.73
N VAL A 67 5.60 6.24 -1.70
CA VAL A 67 5.05 5.15 -2.52
C VAL A 67 5.08 3.88 -1.68
N ILE A 68 3.91 3.26 -1.49
CA ILE A 68 3.74 2.02 -0.73
C ILE A 68 3.82 0.81 -1.66
N LEU A 69 3.12 0.86 -2.80
CA LEU A 69 3.02 -0.24 -3.74
C LEU A 69 2.96 0.30 -5.18
N LYS A 70 3.62 -0.38 -6.11
CA LYS A 70 3.53 -0.03 -7.54
C LYS A 70 2.23 -0.51 -8.18
N ALA A 71 1.84 0.13 -9.27
CA ALA A 71 0.76 -0.33 -10.14
C ALA A 71 0.95 -1.81 -10.53
N GLN A 72 -0.16 -2.52 -10.65
CA GLN A 72 -0.28 -3.91 -11.10
C GLN A 72 0.35 -4.97 -10.17
N VAL A 73 0.73 -4.61 -8.94
CA VAL A 73 1.33 -5.54 -7.97
C VAL A 73 0.29 -6.13 -7.02
N GLY A 74 -0.65 -5.32 -6.54
CA GLY A 74 -1.68 -5.72 -5.58
C GLY A 74 -2.89 -6.33 -6.27
N LYS A 75 -3.29 -7.54 -5.85
CA LYS A 75 -4.50 -8.20 -6.31
C LYS A 75 -5.71 -7.76 -5.49
N TRP A 76 -6.82 -7.42 -6.14
CA TRP A 76 -8.05 -7.05 -5.45
C TRP A 76 -8.71 -8.26 -4.79
N VAL A 77 -9.02 -8.14 -3.50
CA VAL A 77 -9.77 -9.13 -2.72
C VAL A 77 -10.75 -8.41 -1.80
N SER A 78 -11.98 -8.91 -1.67
CA SER A 78 -12.95 -8.41 -0.69
C SER A 78 -13.00 -9.43 0.45
N LEU A 79 -12.79 -8.96 1.68
CA LEU A 79 -12.74 -9.79 2.89
C LEU A 79 -13.84 -9.41 3.85
N GLU A 80 -14.45 -10.39 4.51
CA GLU A 80 -15.36 -10.12 5.63
C GLU A 80 -14.60 -9.39 6.77
N PRO A 81 -15.24 -8.43 7.46
CA PRO A 81 -14.60 -7.53 8.38
C PRO A 81 -14.40 -8.31 9.67
N THR A 82 -13.17 -8.78 9.92
CA THR A 82 -12.87 -9.37 11.21
C THR A 82 -12.80 -8.25 12.26
N PRO A 83 -13.71 -8.19 13.24
CA PRO A 83 -13.72 -7.13 14.23
C PRO A 83 -12.43 -7.21 15.06
N HIS A 84 -11.64 -6.15 15.04
CA HIS A 84 -10.42 -6.06 15.83
C HIS A 84 -10.42 -4.82 16.72
N PRO A 85 -10.14 -4.97 18.03
CA PRO A 85 -10.22 -3.89 19.00
C PRO A 85 -9.17 -2.77 18.79
N ALA A 86 -8.14 -3.01 17.98
CA ALA A 86 -7.10 -2.03 17.66
C ALA A 86 -7.43 -1.14 16.44
N LEU A 87 -8.55 -1.41 15.75
CA LEU A 87 -9.08 -0.55 14.70
C LEU A 87 -10.37 0.06 15.23
N PRO A 88 -10.56 1.39 15.16
CA PRO A 88 -11.89 1.95 15.42
C PRO A 88 -12.87 1.25 14.47
N ALA A 89 -13.97 0.74 15.03
CA ALA A 89 -15.02 0.11 14.24
C ALA A 89 -15.44 1.09 13.15
N LEU A 90 -15.27 0.71 11.89
CA LEU A 90 -15.79 1.49 10.77
C LEU A 90 -17.32 1.57 10.94
N PRO A 91 -17.96 2.73 10.76
CA PRO A 91 -19.42 2.81 10.72
C PRO A 91 -19.89 1.94 9.55
N SER A 92 -20.47 0.77 9.87
CA SER A 92 -20.77 -0.27 8.90
C SER A 92 -22.05 0.05 8.13
N GLU A 93 -21.93 0.22 6.82
CA GLU A 93 -23.02 -0.11 5.89
C GLU A 93 -22.64 -1.22 4.90
N SER A 94 -21.35 -1.55 4.76
CA SER A 94 -20.87 -2.64 3.89
C SER A 94 -20.22 -3.78 4.69
N PRO A 95 -20.65 -5.04 4.51
CA PRO A 95 -20.12 -6.21 5.20
C PRO A 95 -18.76 -6.68 4.67
N ASP A 96 -18.17 -6.04 3.66
CA ASP A 96 -16.88 -6.45 3.10
C ASP A 96 -15.87 -5.29 3.12
N VAL A 97 -14.61 -5.62 3.43
CA VAL A 97 -13.46 -4.72 3.35
C VAL A 97 -12.64 -5.06 2.12
N ASP A 98 -12.66 -4.16 1.16
CA ASP A 98 -11.85 -4.25 -0.05
C ASP A 98 -10.37 -4.04 0.28
N CYS A 99 -9.55 -5.01 -0.08
CA CYS A 99 -8.12 -5.04 0.18
C CYS A 99 -7.31 -5.32 -1.09
N TRP A 100 -6.07 -4.81 -1.08
CA TRP A 100 -5.02 -5.24 -1.99
C TRP A 100 -4.21 -6.33 -1.32
N LEU A 101 -4.32 -7.55 -1.85
CA LEU A 101 -3.48 -8.68 -1.50
C LEU A 101 -2.14 -8.56 -2.23
N VAL A 102 -1.06 -8.52 -1.47
CA VAL A 102 0.32 -8.48 -1.94
C VAL A 102 1.00 -9.79 -1.57
N MET A 103 1.72 -10.35 -2.54
CA MET A 103 2.42 -11.64 -2.46
C MET A 103 3.65 -11.62 -3.39
N PRO A 104 4.61 -12.55 -3.22
CA PRO A 104 4.70 -13.56 -2.16
C PRO A 104 5.46 -13.11 -0.91
N ASN A 105 6.10 -11.93 -0.97
CA ASN A 105 7.05 -11.51 0.05
C ASN A 105 7.00 -9.98 0.23
N PRO A 106 7.58 -9.44 1.32
CA PRO A 106 7.46 -8.02 1.64
C PRO A 106 8.31 -7.11 0.73
N MET A 107 9.19 -7.67 -0.11
CA MET A 107 9.98 -6.91 -1.09
C MET A 107 9.13 -6.41 -2.27
N ALA A 108 7.87 -6.87 -2.38
CA ALA A 108 6.92 -6.33 -3.34
C ALA A 108 6.48 -4.89 -2.97
N PHE A 109 6.67 -4.48 -1.72
CA PHE A 109 6.41 -3.11 -1.27
C PHE A 109 7.60 -2.20 -1.53
N GLU A 110 7.31 -0.93 -1.80
CA GLU A 110 8.34 0.09 -1.96
C GLU A 110 8.78 0.65 -0.60
N ASN A 111 7.83 1.15 0.22
CA ASN A 111 8.13 1.77 1.51
C ASN A 111 7.06 1.43 2.58
N ILE A 112 7.06 0.19 3.06
CA ILE A 112 6.16 -0.26 4.13
C ILE A 112 6.93 -0.60 5.42
N GLY A 113 6.37 -0.21 6.56
CA GLY A 113 6.81 -0.58 7.90
C GLY A 113 5.94 -1.69 8.49
N PHE A 114 6.56 -2.53 9.33
CA PHE A 114 5.88 -3.60 10.05
C PHE A 114 5.92 -3.32 11.55
N SER A 115 4.77 -3.40 12.22
CA SER A 115 4.71 -3.29 13.67
C SER A 115 5.35 -4.49 14.35
N ARG A 116 5.59 -4.36 15.65
CA ARG A 116 5.76 -5.55 16.51
C ARG A 116 4.50 -6.41 16.44
N ALA A 117 4.66 -7.71 16.63
CA ALA A 117 3.55 -8.65 16.70
C ALA A 117 2.54 -8.20 17.77
N VAL A 118 1.27 -8.11 17.38
CA VAL A 118 0.18 -7.84 18.31
C VAL A 118 0.01 -9.07 19.20
N PRO A 119 0.02 -8.92 20.54
CA PRO A 119 -0.15 -10.05 21.44
C PRO A 119 -1.54 -10.65 21.27
N THR A 120 -1.59 -11.92 20.83
CA THR A 120 -2.80 -12.74 20.77
C THR A 120 -2.83 -13.69 21.96
N THR A 121 -3.95 -13.70 22.69
CA THR A 121 -4.15 -14.57 23.87
C THR A 121 -4.36 -16.03 23.50
N THR A 122 -4.64 -16.33 22.23
CA THR A 122 -4.97 -17.68 21.75
C THR A 122 -3.72 -18.44 21.31
N PRO A 123 -3.33 -19.52 22.00
CA PRO A 123 -2.21 -20.36 21.57
C PRO A 123 -2.53 -21.04 20.23
N GLY A 124 -1.56 -21.07 19.32
CA GLY A 124 -1.69 -21.70 17.99
C GLY A 124 -2.14 -20.76 16.86
N VAL A 125 -2.56 -19.53 17.16
CA VAL A 125 -2.90 -18.53 16.12
C VAL A 125 -1.62 -17.78 15.72
N PRO A 126 -1.29 -17.67 14.42
CA PRO A 126 -0.11 -16.93 13.97
C PRO A 126 -0.20 -15.47 14.39
N LYS A 127 0.92 -14.91 14.85
CA LYS A 127 0.94 -13.55 15.38
C LYS A 127 0.70 -12.54 14.27
N LYS A 128 -0.23 -11.61 14.49
CA LYS A 128 -0.56 -10.56 13.52
C LYS A 128 0.41 -9.39 13.61
N LYS A 129 0.86 -8.86 12.48
CA LYS A 129 1.63 -7.60 12.37
C LYS A 129 0.80 -6.58 11.59
N LEU A 130 0.86 -5.32 12.02
CA LEU A 130 0.19 -4.21 11.35
C LEU A 130 1.16 -3.52 10.39
N LEU A 131 0.64 -3.05 9.27
CA LEU A 131 1.41 -2.37 8.24
C LEU A 131 1.26 -0.85 8.41
N ALA A 132 2.35 -0.10 8.29
CA ALA A 132 2.37 1.35 8.38
C ALA A 132 3.23 1.96 7.26
N CYS A 133 3.11 3.24 6.99
CA CYS A 133 4.01 3.95 6.09
C CYS A 133 5.43 4.01 6.69
N ALA A 134 6.46 3.63 5.93
CA ALA A 134 7.84 3.62 6.43
C ALA A 134 8.46 5.03 6.59
N GLU A 135 7.89 6.07 5.96
CA GLU A 135 8.42 7.43 6.05
C GLU A 135 7.85 8.24 7.23
N CYS A 136 6.54 8.11 7.50
CA CYS A 136 5.85 8.95 8.47
C CYS A 136 5.14 8.17 9.59
N ASP A 137 5.36 6.86 9.65
CA ASP A 137 4.77 5.92 10.60
C ASP A 137 3.24 5.96 10.68
N LEU A 138 2.56 6.52 9.66
CA LEU A 138 1.10 6.50 9.59
C LEU A 138 0.62 5.06 9.38
N GLY A 139 -0.17 4.57 10.31
CA GLY A 139 -0.80 3.26 10.22
C GLY A 139 -1.94 3.11 11.23
N PRO A 140 -2.66 1.98 11.18
CA PRO A 140 -2.42 0.84 10.30
C PRO A 140 -3.03 1.03 8.91
N LEU A 141 -2.25 0.77 7.85
CA LEU A 141 -2.68 0.71 6.45
C LEU A 141 -3.21 -0.68 6.06
N GLY A 142 -2.84 -1.70 6.85
CA GLY A 142 -3.08 -3.10 6.53
C GLY A 142 -2.54 -4.05 7.59
N TRP A 143 -2.47 -5.34 7.27
CA TRP A 143 -1.92 -6.36 8.15
C TRP A 143 -1.28 -7.53 7.41
N CYS A 144 -0.49 -8.32 8.14
CA CYS A 144 -0.04 -9.64 7.73
C CYS A 144 0.08 -10.57 8.95
N PHE A 145 0.36 -11.84 8.70
CA PHE A 145 0.65 -12.82 9.74
C PHE A 145 2.13 -13.18 9.74
N GLU A 146 2.70 -13.35 10.93
CA GLU A 146 4.08 -13.76 11.10
C GLU A 146 4.32 -15.14 10.48
N GLY A 147 5.31 -15.22 9.58
CA GLY A 147 5.61 -16.43 8.81
C GLY A 147 4.74 -16.63 7.56
N GLY A 148 3.77 -15.75 7.30
CA GLY A 148 2.93 -15.79 6.10
C GLY A 148 3.57 -15.12 4.87
N SER A 149 3.04 -15.45 3.69
CA SER A 149 3.39 -14.85 2.39
C SER A 149 2.36 -13.82 1.90
N GLU A 150 1.29 -13.62 2.67
CA GLU A 150 0.14 -12.80 2.32
C GLU A 150 0.11 -11.53 3.15
N TYR A 151 -0.10 -10.41 2.46
CA TYR A 151 -0.12 -9.08 3.05
C TYR A 151 -1.34 -8.35 2.50
N TRP A 152 -2.19 -7.82 3.38
CA TRP A 152 -3.42 -7.14 3.00
C TRP A 152 -3.31 -5.66 3.30
N LEU A 153 -3.45 -4.80 2.28
CA LEU A 153 -3.63 -3.37 2.44
C LEU A 153 -5.09 -3.01 2.26
N VAL A 154 -5.66 -2.25 3.20
CA VAL A 154 -7.05 -1.78 3.09
C VAL A 154 -7.12 -0.69 2.04
N SER A 155 -7.97 -0.87 1.03
CA SER A 155 -8.09 0.07 -0.11
C SER A 155 -8.48 1.49 0.33
N ASP A 156 -9.30 1.64 1.37
CA ASP A 156 -9.71 2.95 1.90
C ASP A 156 -8.62 3.64 2.75
N ARG A 157 -7.55 2.92 3.12
CA ARG A 157 -6.46 3.44 3.96
C ARG A 157 -5.19 3.75 3.19
N VAL A 158 -5.24 3.68 1.87
CA VAL A 158 -4.15 4.07 0.98
C VAL A 158 -4.64 5.18 0.06
N GLY A 159 -3.70 5.99 -0.42
CA GLY A 159 -4.00 6.92 -1.51
C GLY A 159 -3.57 6.35 -2.85
N TYR A 160 -4.12 6.91 -3.91
CA TYR A 160 -3.87 6.49 -5.28
C TYR A 160 -3.20 7.63 -6.03
N ARG A 161 -2.15 7.29 -6.77
CA ARG A 161 -1.51 8.25 -7.68
C ARG A 161 -2.30 8.30 -9.00
N SER A 162 -3.42 9.02 -8.99
CA SER A 162 -4.09 9.39 -10.25
C SER A 162 -3.22 10.42 -10.98
N ALA A 163 -3.08 10.24 -12.29
CA ALA A 163 -2.29 11.12 -13.16
C ALA A 163 -2.77 12.57 -13.13
#